data_AF-A0A518IFA6-F1
#
_entry.id   AF-A0A518IFA6-F1
#
_cell.length_a   1.000
_cell.length_b   1.000
_cell.length_c   1.000
_cell.angle_alpha   90.00
_cell.angle_beta   90.00
_cell.angle_gamma   90.00
#
_symmetry.space_group_name_H-M   'P 1'
#
loop_
_entity.id
_entity.type
_entity.pdbx_description
1 polymer ?
#
loop_
_entity_poly.entity_id
_entity_poly.type
_entity_poly.pdbx_seq_one_letter_code
_entity_poly.pdbx_strand_id
1 'polypeptide(L)'
;MNAMLLPLLLFCDVGTDIPEIVFDNRPESGVPREARDQDRTGSLTREELKALYATLTAQETIDRWPIKFHNAMSTIKRVRIRYFNKETWKTEKQAREYVRGFLANKSSEVYSFQIWSQGVGIPEIDCLVDFTDEYRKELIDKRKPISTGRLLIWNGEACFRDATSRWWFVTIYNHYHRAHPKGDRTLAKPKKPK
;
A
#
# COMPACT_ATOMS: atom_id res chain seq x y z
N MET A 1 -41.81 61.14 -17.42
CA MET A 1 -40.85 60.17 -16.83
C MET A 1 -40.85 58.95 -17.72
N ASN A 2 -39.87 58.81 -18.61
CA ASN A 2 -39.72 57.64 -19.49
C ASN A 2 -38.73 56.68 -18.83
N ALA A 3 -39.21 55.50 -18.42
CA ALA A 3 -38.38 54.42 -17.91
C ALA A 3 -37.72 53.69 -19.10
N MET A 4 -36.39 53.74 -19.14
CA MET A 4 -35.55 53.05 -20.11
C MET A 4 -35.46 51.56 -19.72
N LEU A 5 -35.92 50.67 -20.60
CA LEU A 5 -35.73 49.22 -20.49
C LEU A 5 -34.28 48.88 -20.88
N LEU A 6 -33.50 48.36 -19.93
CA LEU A 6 -32.18 47.76 -20.18
C LEU A 6 -32.35 46.25 -20.44
N PRO A 7 -31.71 45.65 -21.45
CA PRO A 7 -31.72 44.20 -21.63
C PRO A 7 -30.75 43.53 -20.64
N LEU A 8 -31.28 42.62 -19.82
CA LEU A 8 -30.51 41.69 -19.00
C LEU A 8 -29.77 40.70 -19.91
N LEU A 9 -28.47 40.96 -20.14
CA LEU A 9 -27.57 39.96 -20.69
C LEU A 9 -27.22 38.96 -19.58
N LEU A 10 -27.88 37.80 -19.61
CA LEU A 10 -27.47 36.59 -18.90
C LEU A 10 -26.13 36.13 -19.49
N PHE A 11 -25.02 36.53 -18.85
CA PHE A 11 -23.77 35.79 -18.99
C PHE A 11 -23.87 34.58 -18.05
N CYS A 12 -24.21 33.43 -18.64
CA CYS A 12 -23.94 32.14 -18.03
C CYS A 12 -22.43 32.02 -17.89
N ASP A 13 -21.90 32.40 -16.72
CA ASP A 13 -20.52 32.10 -16.37
C ASP A 13 -20.44 30.58 -16.21
N VAL A 14 -19.92 29.93 -17.24
CA VAL A 14 -19.58 28.52 -17.22
C VAL A 14 -18.44 28.41 -16.24
N GLY A 15 -18.77 28.04 -14.99
CA GLY A 15 -17.82 27.70 -13.96
C GLY A 15 -16.83 26.70 -14.54
N THR A 16 -15.66 27.21 -14.91
CA THR A 16 -14.49 26.38 -15.19
C THR A 16 -13.94 25.99 -13.83
N ASP A 17 -14.69 25.14 -13.14
CA ASP A 17 -14.16 24.32 -12.05
C ASP A 17 -13.20 23.34 -12.72
N ILE A 18 -12.02 23.86 -13.08
CA ILE A 18 -10.85 23.05 -13.33
C ILE A 18 -10.68 22.28 -12.02
N PRO A 19 -10.86 20.95 -12.00
CA PRO A 19 -10.69 20.18 -10.78
C PRO A 19 -9.29 20.46 -10.27
N GLU A 20 -9.19 21.00 -9.06
CA GLU A 20 -7.92 21.33 -8.44
C GLU A 20 -7.11 20.03 -8.35
N ILE A 21 -6.05 19.95 -9.16
CA ILE A 21 -5.08 18.86 -9.05
C ILE A 21 -4.20 19.21 -7.86
N VAL A 22 -4.64 18.83 -6.66
CA VAL A 22 -3.84 18.93 -5.44
C VAL A 22 -2.73 17.89 -5.50
N PHE A 23 -1.52 18.33 -5.87
CA PHE A 23 -0.31 17.54 -5.68
C PHE A 23 0.06 17.56 -4.19
N ASP A 24 -0.40 16.57 -3.42
CA ASP A 24 -0.05 16.42 -2.02
C ASP A 24 1.32 15.74 -1.88
N ASN A 25 2.38 16.56 -1.82
CA ASN A 25 3.76 16.12 -1.60
C ASN A 25 4.10 15.92 -0.11
N ARG A 26 3.18 15.36 0.68
CA ARG A 26 3.43 14.95 2.06
C ARG A 26 3.50 13.42 2.12
N PRO A 27 4.62 12.82 1.71
CA PRO A 27 4.74 11.38 1.82
C PRO A 27 4.77 11.01 3.31
N GLU A 28 4.16 9.87 3.64
CA GLU A 28 4.15 9.35 5.01
C GLU A 28 5.59 9.26 5.55
N SER A 29 5.85 9.69 6.78
CA SER A 29 7.15 9.47 7.40
C SER A 29 7.11 8.17 8.19
N GLY A 30 7.83 7.17 7.70
CA GLY A 30 7.88 5.83 8.28
C GLY A 30 6.57 5.07 8.13
N VAL A 31 6.39 4.05 8.96
CA VAL A 31 5.17 3.24 8.94
C VAL A 31 4.00 4.06 9.50
N PRO A 32 2.80 4.05 8.86
CA PRO A 32 1.61 4.71 9.38
C PRO A 32 1.33 4.32 10.82
N ARG A 33 0.87 5.27 11.64
CA ARG A 33 0.63 5.02 13.07
C ARG A 33 -0.36 3.88 13.30
N GLU A 34 -1.39 3.79 12.48
CA GLU A 34 -2.40 2.74 12.53
C GLU A 34 -1.79 1.36 12.28
N ALA A 35 -0.78 1.26 11.41
CA ALA A 35 -0.04 0.02 11.18
C ALA A 35 0.88 -0.35 12.35
N ARG A 36 1.47 0.65 13.04
CA ARG A 36 2.33 0.40 14.21
C ARG A 36 1.53 -0.07 15.42
N ASP A 37 0.34 0.50 15.60
CA ASP A 37 -0.46 0.31 16.81
C ASP A 37 -1.45 -0.87 16.66
N GLN A 38 -1.61 -1.45 15.46
CA GLN A 38 -2.55 -2.54 15.17
C GLN A 38 -2.37 -3.80 16.04
N ASP A 39 -1.13 -4.13 16.41
CA ASP A 39 -0.80 -5.31 17.24
C ASP A 39 -0.34 -4.92 18.66
N ARG A 40 -0.48 -3.64 19.07
CA ARG A 40 -0.01 -3.13 20.37
C ARG A 40 -1.01 -3.26 21.53
N THR A 41 -2.01 -4.13 21.40
CA THR A 41 -2.73 -4.65 22.58
C THR A 41 -1.78 -5.51 23.43
N GLY A 42 -0.98 -4.86 24.28
CA GLY A 42 -0.05 -5.48 25.23
C GLY A 42 1.42 -5.30 24.82
N SER A 43 2.17 -4.49 25.59
CA SER A 43 3.62 -4.36 25.46
C SER A 43 4.33 -5.66 25.84
N LEU A 44 4.62 -6.52 24.86
CA LEU A 44 5.39 -7.74 25.09
C LEU A 44 6.87 -7.42 25.30
N THR A 45 7.49 -8.08 26.28
CA THR A 45 8.92 -8.08 26.56
C THR A 45 9.71 -8.76 25.43
N ARG A 46 11.04 -8.61 25.43
CA ARG A 46 11.92 -9.17 24.39
C ARG A 46 11.85 -10.70 24.32
N GLU A 47 11.67 -11.34 25.48
CA GLU A 47 11.53 -12.79 25.66
C GLU A 47 10.17 -13.28 25.17
N GLU A 48 9.11 -12.51 25.42
CA GLU A 48 7.76 -12.79 24.91
C GLU A 48 7.67 -12.62 23.39
N LEU A 49 8.34 -11.60 22.83
CA LEU A 49 8.54 -11.47 21.39
C LEU A 49 9.26 -12.70 20.82
N LYS A 50 10.28 -13.22 21.52
CA LYS A 50 11.02 -14.42 21.10
C LYS A 50 10.17 -15.69 21.13
N ALA A 51 9.31 -15.85 22.13
CA ALA A 51 8.34 -16.94 22.21
C ALA A 51 7.23 -16.80 21.15
N LEU A 52 6.75 -15.58 20.91
CA LEU A 52 5.80 -15.26 19.86
C LEU A 52 6.38 -15.54 18.47
N TYR A 53 7.67 -15.26 18.20
CA TYR A 53 8.33 -15.66 16.95
C TYR A 53 8.32 -17.16 16.72
N ALA A 54 8.41 -17.96 17.79
CA ALA A 54 8.40 -19.43 17.69
C ALA A 54 6.99 -20.00 17.46
N THR A 55 5.93 -19.29 17.90
CA THR A 55 4.53 -19.73 17.75
C THR A 55 3.84 -19.14 16.51
N LEU A 56 4.18 -17.93 16.08
CA LEU A 56 3.67 -17.31 14.84
C LEU A 56 4.19 -17.97 13.57
N THR A 57 5.30 -18.70 13.63
CA THR A 57 5.69 -19.62 12.55
C THR A 57 4.78 -20.85 12.45
N ALA A 58 3.85 -21.07 13.40
CA ALA A 58 3.07 -22.30 13.50
C ALA A 58 1.56 -22.15 13.68
N GLN A 59 0.98 -20.96 13.94
CA GLN A 59 -0.48 -20.86 14.14
C GLN A 59 -1.10 -19.54 13.67
N GLU A 60 -1.30 -19.44 12.35
CA GLU A 60 -2.35 -18.60 11.74
C GLU A 60 -3.73 -19.20 12.02
N THR A 61 -4.34 -18.84 13.14
CA THR A 61 -5.78 -19.03 13.38
C THR A 61 -6.24 -17.80 14.13
N ILE A 62 -7.13 -16.94 13.64
CA ILE A 62 -8.37 -17.12 12.88
C ILE A 62 -8.52 -15.92 11.91
N ASP A 63 -9.17 -16.16 10.76
CA ASP A 63 -9.36 -15.30 9.56
C ASP A 63 -8.27 -15.40 8.48
N ARG A 64 -8.31 -16.55 7.79
CA ARG A 64 -7.51 -16.91 6.60
C ARG A 64 -7.66 -15.90 5.45
N TRP A 65 -6.62 -15.13 5.22
CA TRP A 65 -6.09 -14.86 3.88
C TRP A 65 -4.76 -15.59 3.77
N PRO A 66 -4.46 -16.35 2.70
CA PRO A 66 -3.30 -17.23 2.74
C PRO A 66 -2.02 -16.39 2.76
N ILE A 67 -1.04 -16.79 3.57
CA ILE A 67 0.26 -16.16 3.95
C ILE A 67 1.05 -15.50 2.80
N LYS A 68 0.65 -15.71 1.55
CA LYS A 68 1.20 -15.05 0.36
C LYS A 68 0.41 -13.80 0.01
N PHE A 69 1.11 -12.68 -0.05
CA PHE A 69 0.58 -11.38 -0.49
C PHE A 69 -0.11 -11.47 -1.87
N HIS A 70 0.40 -12.31 -2.76
CA HIS A 70 -0.15 -12.50 -4.10
C HIS A 70 -1.63 -12.94 -4.11
N ASN A 71 -2.12 -13.58 -3.05
CA ASN A 71 -3.53 -13.96 -2.99
C ASN A 71 -4.45 -12.74 -2.97
N ALA A 72 -4.04 -11.66 -2.32
CA ALA A 72 -4.79 -10.41 -2.28
C ALA A 72 -5.04 -9.81 -3.67
N MET A 73 -4.29 -10.23 -4.70
CA MET A 73 -4.39 -9.67 -6.05
C MET A 73 -5.76 -9.89 -6.69
N SER A 74 -6.47 -10.98 -6.36
CA SER A 74 -7.82 -11.22 -6.87
C SER A 74 -8.85 -10.20 -6.40
N THR A 75 -8.56 -9.48 -5.31
CA THR A 75 -9.42 -8.43 -4.75
C THR A 75 -9.09 -7.03 -5.24
N ILE A 76 -7.96 -6.85 -5.91
CA ILE A 76 -7.49 -5.54 -6.33
C ILE A 76 -8.00 -5.24 -7.74
N LYS A 77 -8.79 -4.18 -7.86
CA LYS A 77 -9.28 -3.67 -9.15
C LYS A 77 -8.25 -2.76 -9.81
N ARG A 78 -7.63 -1.88 -9.00
CA ARG A 78 -6.72 -0.86 -9.52
C ARG A 78 -5.73 -0.41 -8.45
N VAL A 79 -4.50 -0.14 -8.88
CA VAL A 79 -3.47 0.52 -8.07
C VAL A 79 -3.09 1.84 -8.73
N ARG A 80 -3.11 2.93 -7.96
CA ARG A 80 -2.74 4.28 -8.40
C ARG A 80 -1.53 4.73 -7.62
N ILE A 81 -0.43 5.08 -8.31
CA ILE A 81 0.76 5.64 -7.66
C ILE A 81 0.44 7.10 -7.30
N ARG A 82 0.48 7.42 -5.99
CA ARG A 82 0.30 8.78 -5.46
C ARG A 82 1.63 9.51 -5.39
N TYR A 83 2.70 8.80 -5.06
CA TYR A 83 4.06 9.34 -4.95
C TYR A 83 5.10 8.30 -5.36
N PHE A 84 6.20 8.75 -5.96
CA PHE A 84 7.42 7.98 -6.08
C PHE A 84 8.64 8.90 -5.91
N ASN A 85 9.68 8.40 -5.23
CA ASN A 85 10.92 9.13 -5.05
C ASN A 85 11.69 9.20 -6.38
N LYS A 86 11.87 10.41 -6.92
CA LYS A 86 12.57 10.66 -8.20
C LYS A 86 14.08 10.41 -8.15
N GLU A 87 14.68 10.36 -6.96
CA GLU A 87 16.09 10.02 -6.81
C GLU A 87 16.32 8.54 -7.18
N THR A 88 15.44 7.66 -6.70
CA THR A 88 15.47 6.22 -6.98
C THR A 88 14.80 5.89 -8.32
N TRP A 89 13.63 6.45 -8.61
CA TRP A 89 12.80 6.14 -9.79
C TRP A 89 12.79 7.32 -10.77
N LYS A 90 13.53 7.22 -11.87
CA LYS A 90 13.70 8.37 -12.79
C LYS A 90 12.43 8.71 -13.57
N THR A 91 11.55 7.73 -13.79
CA THR A 91 10.30 7.93 -14.53
C THR A 91 9.13 7.21 -13.88
N GLU A 92 7.93 7.71 -14.14
CA GLU A 92 6.68 7.05 -13.74
C GLU A 92 6.59 5.63 -14.32
N LYS A 93 7.07 5.42 -15.55
CA LYS A 93 7.10 4.10 -16.20
C LYS A 93 7.89 3.09 -15.36
N GLN A 94 9.07 3.46 -14.85
CA GLN A 94 9.87 2.58 -13.99
C GLN A 94 9.14 2.22 -12.70
N ALA A 95 8.55 3.21 -12.02
CA ALA A 95 7.79 2.96 -10.80
C ALA A 95 6.58 2.04 -11.06
N ARG A 96 5.84 2.24 -12.18
CA ARG A 96 4.72 1.38 -12.58
C ARG A 96 5.16 -0.05 -12.87
N GLU A 97 6.25 -0.24 -13.60
CA GLU A 97 6.80 -1.57 -13.90
C GLU A 97 7.21 -2.29 -12.62
N TYR A 98 7.85 -1.58 -11.67
CA TYR A 98 8.24 -2.16 -10.40
C TYR A 98 7.03 -2.57 -9.55
N VAL A 99 6.02 -1.69 -9.41
CA VAL A 99 4.76 -2.00 -8.69
C VAL A 99 4.04 -3.17 -9.36
N ARG A 100 4.00 -3.23 -10.70
CA ARG A 100 3.40 -4.36 -11.42
C ARG A 100 4.11 -5.67 -11.12
N GLY A 101 5.45 -5.67 -11.15
CA GLY A 101 6.24 -6.85 -10.80
C GLY A 101 6.06 -7.26 -9.34
N PHE A 102 5.93 -6.29 -8.43
CA PHE A 102 5.70 -6.51 -7.01
C PHE A 102 4.38 -7.24 -6.78
N LEU A 103 3.29 -6.79 -7.40
CA LEU A 103 1.97 -7.39 -7.30
C LEU A 103 1.93 -8.79 -7.93
N ALA A 104 2.70 -9.01 -9.01
CA ALA A 104 2.84 -10.30 -9.66
C ALA A 104 3.77 -11.28 -8.92
N ASN A 105 4.54 -10.83 -7.92
CA ASN A 105 5.51 -11.66 -7.23
C ASN A 105 4.84 -12.65 -6.28
N LYS A 106 4.83 -13.93 -6.68
CA LYS A 106 4.26 -15.04 -5.90
C LYS A 106 5.06 -15.40 -4.65
N SER A 107 6.29 -14.93 -4.52
CA SER A 107 7.16 -15.24 -3.38
C SER A 107 6.94 -14.30 -2.19
N SER A 108 6.21 -13.20 -2.34
CA SER A 108 5.97 -12.24 -1.26
C SER A 108 5.03 -12.81 -0.19
N GLU A 109 5.41 -12.67 1.07
CA GLU A 109 4.64 -13.11 2.24
C GLU A 109 4.10 -11.93 3.02
N VAL A 110 3.03 -12.14 3.79
CA VAL A 110 2.42 -11.12 4.65
C VAL A 110 2.55 -11.46 6.13
N TYR A 111 2.71 -10.43 6.96
CA TYR A 111 2.83 -10.52 8.42
C TYR A 111 1.97 -9.42 9.06
N SER A 112 1.32 -9.69 10.19
CA SER A 112 0.55 -8.66 10.93
C SER A 112 1.44 -7.74 11.77
N PHE A 113 2.63 -8.22 12.12
CA PHE A 113 3.61 -7.54 12.95
C PHE A 113 4.94 -7.34 12.20
N GLN A 114 5.67 -6.26 12.51
CA GLN A 114 7.05 -6.11 12.04
C GLN A 114 7.99 -5.45 13.06
N ILE A 115 9.21 -5.99 13.08
CA ILE A 115 10.30 -5.61 13.99
C ILE A 115 11.04 -4.35 13.50
N TRP A 116 11.14 -4.18 12.18
CA TRP A 116 11.93 -3.14 11.52
C TRP A 116 11.15 -1.83 11.29
N SER A 117 9.90 -1.76 11.76
CA SER A 117 8.99 -0.60 11.63
C SER A 117 9.55 0.71 12.17
N GLN A 118 10.53 0.64 13.05
CA GLN A 118 11.13 1.81 13.68
C GLN A 118 12.20 2.50 12.82
N GLY A 119 12.71 1.84 11.78
CA GLY A 119 13.84 2.33 10.99
C GLY A 119 13.50 2.85 9.60
N VAL A 120 12.26 2.67 9.12
CA VAL A 120 11.88 3.12 7.78
C VAL A 120 11.53 4.61 7.76
N GLY A 121 12.08 5.32 6.78
CA GLY A 121 11.83 6.74 6.54
C GLY A 121 10.65 6.96 5.60
N ILE A 122 10.79 7.88 4.65
CA ILE A 122 9.76 8.15 3.64
C ILE A 122 9.68 6.96 2.65
N PRO A 123 8.48 6.44 2.29
CA PRO A 123 8.36 5.37 1.30
C PRO A 123 8.88 5.85 -0.05
N GLU A 124 9.58 4.98 -0.77
CA GLU A 124 10.04 5.27 -2.13
C GLU A 124 8.88 5.25 -3.13
N ILE A 125 7.81 4.49 -2.85
CA ILE A 125 6.56 4.49 -3.62
C ILE A 125 5.37 4.42 -2.64
N ASP A 126 4.38 5.27 -2.87
CA ASP A 126 3.09 5.26 -2.15
C ASP A 126 1.95 5.13 -3.17
N CYS A 127 1.08 4.17 -2.95
CA CYS A 127 -0.03 3.83 -3.82
C CYS A 127 -1.36 3.82 -3.09
N LEU A 128 -2.42 4.26 -3.77
CA LEU A 128 -3.80 3.98 -3.41
C LEU A 128 -4.28 2.70 -4.11
N VAL A 129 -5.03 1.88 -3.38
CA VAL A 129 -5.55 0.61 -3.89
C VAL A 129 -7.07 0.63 -3.86
N ASP A 130 -7.66 0.43 -5.04
CA ASP A 130 -9.11 0.27 -5.21
C ASP A 130 -9.41 -1.24 -5.35
N PHE A 131 -10.43 -1.70 -4.64
CA PHE A 131 -10.84 -3.10 -4.61
C PHE A 131 -11.96 -3.41 -5.62
N THR A 132 -12.10 -4.68 -5.99
CA THR A 132 -13.15 -5.17 -6.89
C THR A 132 -14.54 -4.98 -6.29
N ASP A 133 -15.54 -4.83 -7.16
CA ASP A 133 -16.91 -4.58 -6.72
C ASP A 133 -17.48 -5.83 -6.01
N GLU A 134 -17.05 -7.02 -6.43
CA GLU A 134 -17.38 -8.32 -5.82
C GLU A 134 -16.85 -8.41 -4.38
N TYR A 135 -15.58 -8.06 -4.16
CA TYR A 135 -14.99 -8.09 -2.82
C TYR A 135 -15.63 -7.03 -1.91
N ARG A 136 -15.92 -5.85 -2.45
CA ARG A 136 -16.64 -4.81 -1.70
C ARG A 136 -18.04 -5.28 -1.29
N LYS A 137 -18.77 -5.94 -2.20
CA LYS A 137 -20.09 -6.50 -1.88
C LYS A 137 -20.00 -7.55 -0.77
N GLU A 138 -19.03 -8.45 -0.83
CA GLU A 138 -18.78 -9.44 0.22
C GLU A 138 -18.57 -8.79 1.60
N LEU A 139 -17.80 -7.70 1.66
CA LEU A 139 -17.57 -6.97 2.91
C LEU A 139 -18.84 -6.28 3.43
N ILE A 140 -19.68 -5.74 2.54
CA ILE A 140 -21.00 -5.17 2.90
C ILE A 140 -21.89 -6.25 3.51
N ASP A 141 -22.00 -7.40 2.85
CA ASP A 141 -22.82 -8.52 3.31
C ASP A 141 -22.37 -9.01 4.70
N LYS A 142 -21.06 -8.94 4.97
CA LYS A 142 -20.43 -9.26 6.27
C LYS A 142 -20.45 -8.10 7.28
N ARG A 143 -21.06 -6.96 6.95
CA ARG A 143 -21.10 -5.74 7.79
C ARG A 143 -19.72 -5.24 8.21
N LYS A 144 -18.73 -5.38 7.35
CA LYS A 144 -17.35 -4.90 7.58
C LYS A 144 -17.19 -3.46 7.05
N PRO A 145 -16.37 -2.62 7.71
CA PRO A 145 -16.02 -1.32 7.16
C PRO A 145 -15.25 -1.49 5.84
N ILE A 146 -15.47 -0.57 4.89
CA ILE A 146 -14.77 -0.54 3.61
C ILE A 146 -13.98 0.75 3.51
N SER A 147 -12.69 0.62 3.26
CA SER A 147 -11.75 1.72 3.10
C SER A 147 -10.97 1.59 1.81
N THR A 148 -10.48 2.71 1.28
CA THR A 148 -9.48 2.69 0.22
C THR A 148 -8.21 2.05 0.75
N GLY A 149 -7.67 1.07 0.03
CA GLY A 149 -6.44 0.41 0.42
C GLY A 149 -5.23 1.31 0.15
N ARG A 150 -4.09 0.92 0.71
CA ARG A 150 -2.84 1.67 0.54
C ARG A 150 -1.69 0.70 0.41
N LEU A 151 -0.70 1.00 -0.42
CA LEU A 151 0.52 0.22 -0.54
C LEU A 151 1.71 1.16 -0.44
N LEU A 152 2.54 0.94 0.56
CA LEU A 152 3.76 1.69 0.82
C LEU A 152 4.95 0.78 0.60
N ILE A 153 5.94 1.25 -0.16
CA ILE A 153 7.13 0.50 -0.51
C ILE A 153 8.36 1.34 -0.17
N TRP A 154 9.28 0.76 0.60
CA TRP A 154 10.60 1.28 0.93
C TRP A 154 11.70 0.43 0.30
N ASN A 155 12.95 0.79 0.61
CA ASN A 155 14.14 0.05 0.25
C ASN A 155 14.18 -1.32 0.94
N GLY A 156 13.69 -2.37 0.27
CA GLY A 156 13.70 -3.76 0.76
C GLY A 156 12.49 -4.15 1.61
N GLU A 157 11.55 -3.23 1.82
CA GLU A 157 10.43 -3.38 2.74
C GLU A 157 9.11 -2.83 2.15
N ALA A 158 7.96 -3.35 2.57
CA ALA A 158 6.66 -2.80 2.17
C ALA A 158 5.54 -3.08 3.19
N CYS A 159 4.48 -2.27 3.14
CA CYS A 159 3.24 -2.56 3.86
C CYS A 159 2.01 -2.24 3.01
N PHE A 160 0.93 -2.97 3.27
CA PHE A 160 -0.32 -2.93 2.52
C PHE A 160 -1.50 -2.81 3.49
N ARG A 161 -2.37 -1.82 3.27
CA ARG A 161 -3.67 -1.72 3.94
C ARG A 161 -4.74 -2.32 3.07
N ASP A 162 -5.44 -3.31 3.59
CA ASP A 162 -6.58 -3.92 2.91
C ASP A 162 -7.86 -3.07 3.04
N ALA A 163 -8.95 -3.56 2.43
CA ALA A 163 -10.24 -2.88 2.43
C ALA A 163 -10.87 -2.75 3.83
N THR A 164 -10.46 -3.59 4.78
CA THR A 164 -10.98 -3.59 6.16
C THR A 164 -10.20 -2.65 7.08
N SER A 165 -9.30 -1.83 6.52
CA SER A 165 -8.33 -0.99 7.22
C SER A 165 -7.23 -1.75 7.96
N ARG A 166 -7.10 -3.06 7.75
CA ARG A 166 -6.02 -3.83 8.34
C ARG A 166 -4.74 -3.67 7.53
N TRP A 167 -3.65 -3.42 8.24
CA TRP A 167 -2.29 -3.32 7.72
C TRP A 167 -1.57 -4.66 7.77
N TRP A 168 -0.82 -4.91 6.71
CA TRP A 168 -0.04 -6.12 6.48
C TRP A 168 1.36 -5.72 6.04
N PHE A 169 2.37 -6.29 6.66
CA PHE A 169 3.76 -6.10 6.26
C PHE A 169 4.15 -7.14 5.24
N VAL A 170 4.77 -6.73 4.15
CA VAL A 170 5.00 -7.57 2.98
C VAL A 170 6.50 -7.79 2.81
N THR A 171 6.94 -9.05 2.75
CA THR A 171 8.34 -9.36 2.43
C THR A 171 8.58 -9.19 0.94
N ILE A 172 9.61 -8.42 0.59
CA ILE A 172 9.87 -8.04 -0.81
C ILE A 172 11.28 -8.33 -1.25
N TYR A 173 12.10 -8.95 -0.39
CA TYR A 173 13.53 -9.22 -0.61
C TYR A 173 13.85 -9.71 -2.03
N ASN A 174 13.18 -10.79 -2.47
CA ASN A 174 13.43 -11.37 -3.79
C ASN A 174 13.08 -10.41 -4.94
N HIS A 175 11.97 -9.69 -4.83
CA HIS A 175 11.55 -8.73 -5.87
C HIS A 175 12.47 -7.51 -5.89
N TYR A 176 12.79 -7.00 -4.71
CA TYR A 176 13.73 -5.90 -4.50
C TYR A 176 15.06 -6.20 -5.21
N HIS A 177 15.72 -7.32 -4.86
CA HIS A 177 17.02 -7.67 -5.43
C HIS A 177 16.99 -7.94 -6.95
N ARG A 178 15.82 -8.30 -7.50
CA ARG A 178 15.67 -8.54 -8.95
C ARG A 178 15.43 -7.28 -9.75
N ALA A 179 14.54 -6.42 -9.26
CA ALA A 179 13.92 -5.37 -10.07
C ALA A 179 14.21 -3.95 -9.56
N HIS A 180 14.67 -3.79 -8.32
CA HIS A 180 14.95 -2.48 -7.75
C HIS A 180 16.27 -1.89 -8.28
N PRO A 181 16.36 -0.57 -8.57
CA PRO A 181 17.61 0.06 -9.01
C PRO A 181 18.79 -0.12 -8.05
N LYS A 182 18.53 -0.18 -6.74
CA LYS A 182 19.53 -0.41 -5.69
C LYS A 182 19.66 -1.88 -5.28
N GLY A 183 18.92 -2.79 -5.91
CA GLY A 183 18.90 -4.20 -5.57
C GLY A 183 20.14 -4.94 -6.04
N ASP A 184 20.78 -5.71 -5.16
CA ASP A 184 21.86 -6.63 -5.54
C ASP A 184 21.29 -7.88 -6.24
N ARG A 185 21.46 -7.95 -7.57
CA ARG A 185 20.97 -9.04 -8.43
C ARG A 185 21.62 -10.39 -8.14
N THR A 186 22.76 -10.43 -7.46
CA THR A 186 23.42 -11.71 -7.11
C THR A 186 22.65 -12.46 -6.03
N LEU A 187 22.00 -11.74 -5.12
CA LEU A 187 21.22 -12.26 -4.01
C LEU A 187 19.85 -12.82 -4.43
N ALA A 188 19.41 -12.48 -5.64
CA ALA A 188 18.14 -12.94 -6.23
C ALA A 188 18.18 -14.38 -6.78
N LYS A 189 19.38 -14.94 -6.95
CA LYS A 189 19.58 -16.30 -7.47
C LYS A 189 19.25 -17.31 -6.37
N PRO A 190 18.46 -18.37 -6.65
CA PRO A 190 18.32 -19.44 -5.69
C PRO A 190 19.73 -19.98 -5.36
N LYS A 191 20.02 -20.20 -4.07
CA LYS A 191 21.22 -20.97 -3.70
C LYS A 191 21.20 -22.24 -4.53
N LYS A 192 22.23 -22.47 -5.35
CA LYS A 192 22.40 -23.76 -6.00
C LYS A 192 22.33 -24.81 -4.89
N PRO A 193 21.48 -25.85 -5.01
CA PRO A 193 21.55 -26.95 -4.08
C PRO A 193 23.00 -27.44 -4.07
N LYS A 194 23.57 -27.59 -2.86
CA LYS A 194 24.85 -28.28 -2.69
C LYS A 194 24.64 -29.77 -2.92
#